data_AF-A0A7X4HEH3-F1
#
_entry.id   AF-A0A7X4HEH3-F1
#
_cell.length_a   1.000
_cell.length_b   1.000
_cell.length_c   1.000
_cell.angle_alpha   90.00
_cell.angle_beta   90.00
_cell.angle_gamma   90.00
#
_symmetry.space_group_name_H-M   'P 1'
#
loop_
_entity.id
_entity.type
_entity.pdbx_description
1 polymer ?
#
loop_
_entity_poly.entity_id
_entity_poly.type
_entity_poly.pdbx_seq_one_letter_code
_entity_poly.pdbx_strand_id
1 'polypeptide(L)' 'MNDEVKKLTCRETTYLVCGARDEALTAAQHSQLARHLQGCDACRVASRQFADLFAQLDVLFAANAGRKIK' A
#
# COMPACT_ATOMS: atom_id res chain seq x y z
N MET A 1 24.25 11.23 -4.88
CA MET A 1 23.24 10.43 -4.17
C MET A 1 23.74 8.99 -4.11
N ASN A 2 24.03 8.46 -2.92
CA ASN A 2 24.37 7.04 -2.77
C ASN A 2 23.08 6.24 -2.75
N ASP A 3 22.73 5.70 -3.91
CA ASP A 3 21.57 4.84 -4.14
C ASP A 3 21.90 3.40 -3.70
N GLU A 4 22.23 3.21 -2.42
CA GLU A 4 22.26 1.86 -1.87
C GLU A 4 20.82 1.35 -1.87
N VAL A 5 20.57 0.30 -2.66
CA VAL A 5 19.30 -0.42 -2.71
C VAL A 5 19.08 -1.11 -1.36
N LYS A 6 18.68 -0.34 -0.36
CA LYS A 6 18.35 -0.83 0.97
C LYS A 6 17.16 -1.77 0.81
N LYS A 7 17.31 -3.00 1.33
CA LYS A 7 16.20 -3.96 1.36
C LYS A 7 15.11 -3.42 2.28
N LEU A 8 13.87 -3.39 1.79
CA LEU A 8 12.71 -3.07 2.63
C LEU A 8 12.58 -4.08 3.78
N THR A 9 12.39 -3.54 4.98
CA THR A 9 11.91 -4.30 6.15
C THR A 9 10.38 -4.48 6.09
N CYS A 10 9.83 -5.40 6.88
CA CYS A 10 8.37 -5.57 6.97
C CYS A 10 7.65 -4.29 7.44
N ARG A 11 8.29 -3.54 8.35
CA ARG A 11 7.76 -2.26 8.84
C ARG A 11 7.71 -1.21 7.73
N GLU A 12 8.81 -1.03 7.00
CA GLU A 12 8.86 -0.10 5.87
C GLU A 12 7.87 -0.51 4.77
N THR A 13 7.74 -1.82 4.51
CA THR A 13 6.74 -2.37 3.59
C THR A 13 5.32 -1.99 3.98
N THR A 14 4.98 -2.07 5.28
CA THR A 14 3.65 -1.71 5.78
C THR A 14 3.37 -0.21 5.54
N TYR A 15 4.33 0.66 5.87
CA TYR A 15 4.17 2.10 5.61
C TYR A 15 4.05 2.40 4.13
N LEU A 16 4.84 1.73 3.29
CA LEU A 16 4.81 1.91 1.84
C LEU A 16 3.46 1.50 1.24
N VAL A 17 2.93 0.34 1.64
CA VAL A 17 1.62 -0.17 1.17
C VAL A 17 0.48 0.73 1.61
N CYS A 18 0.48 1.21 2.86
CA CYS A 18 -0.55 2.14 3.34
C CYS A 18 -0.46 3.50 2.65
N GLY A 19 0.76 4.04 2.50
CA GLY A 19 0.99 5.32 1.83
C GLY A 19 0.62 5.29 0.35
N ALA A 20 0.78 4.13 -0.31
CA ALA A 20 0.39 3.92 -1.71
C ALA A 20 -1.10 4.19 -2.02
N ARG A 21 -1.95 4.22 -0.99
CA ARG A 21 -3.36 4.62 -1.12
C ARG A 21 -3.49 6.09 -1.50
N ASP A 22 -2.72 6.95 -0.83
CA ASP A 22 -2.87 8.40 -0.92
C ASP A 22 -1.90 8.99 -1.96
N GLU A 23 -0.74 8.35 -2.16
CA GLU A 23 0.29 8.78 -3.11
C GLU A 23 0.76 7.62 -3.99
N ALA A 24 0.87 7.84 -5.30
CA ALA A 24 1.37 6.83 -6.21
C ALA A 24 2.84 6.46 -5.90
N LEU A 25 3.16 5.17 -5.91
CA LEU A 25 4.52 4.70 -5.72
C LEU A 25 5.39 5.03 -6.95
N THR A 26 6.64 5.38 -6.69
CA THR A 26 7.68 5.46 -7.73
C THR A 26 8.02 4.07 -8.28
N ALA A 27 8.61 4.01 -9.47
CA ALA A 27 9.06 2.75 -10.08
C ALA A 27 10.06 1.98 -9.19
N ALA A 28 10.94 2.69 -8.49
CA ALA A 28 11.89 2.09 -7.55
C ALA A 28 11.16 1.44 -6.36
N GLN A 29 10.18 2.13 -5.78
CA GLN A 29 9.36 1.61 -4.68
C GLN A 29 8.54 0.39 -5.11
N HIS A 30 7.96 0.40 -6.32
CA HIS A 30 7.28 -0.76 -6.89
C HIS A 30 8.20 -1.98 -6.98
N SER A 31 9.42 -1.80 -7.49
CA SER A 31 10.41 -2.88 -7.62
C SER A 31 10.84 -3.43 -6.26
N GLN A 32 11.13 -2.54 -5.30
CA GLN A 32 11.51 -2.95 -3.94
C GLN A 32 10.38 -3.68 -3.22
N LEU A 33 9.14 -3.19 -3.34
CA LEU A 33 7.97 -3.83 -2.76
C LEU A 33 7.76 -5.21 -3.37
N ALA A 34 7.75 -5.32 -4.70
CA ALA A 34 7.58 -6.59 -5.39
C ALA A 34 8.61 -7.63 -4.93
N ARG A 35 9.88 -7.22 -4.80
CA ARG A 35 10.96 -8.08 -4.29
C ARG A 35 10.71 -8.53 -2.84
N HIS A 36 10.27 -7.63 -1.95
CA HIS A 36 9.97 -8.00 -0.57
C HIS A 36 8.80 -8.98 -0.49
N LEU A 37 7.72 -8.71 -1.24
CA LEU A 37 6.53 -9.56 -1.25
C LEU A 37 6.81 -10.97 -1.80
N GLN A 38 7.77 -11.13 -2.72
CA GLN A 38 8.19 -12.46 -3.16
C GLN A 38 8.75 -13.31 -2.00
N GLY A 39 9.50 -12.70 -1.08
CA GLY A 39 10.22 -13.40 0.00
C GLY A 39 9.55 -13.38 1.38
N CYS A 40 8.38 -12.73 1.54
CA CYS A 40 7.73 -12.57 2.84
C CYS A 40 6.22 -12.85 2.74
N ASP A 41 5.79 -14.02 3.20
CA ASP A 41 4.38 -14.42 3.17
C ASP A 41 3.48 -13.54 4.04
N ALA A 42 3.98 -13.12 5.21
CA ALA A 42 3.23 -12.23 6.08
C ALA A 42 2.91 -10.89 5.39
N CYS A 43 3.90 -10.28 4.73
CA CYS A 43 3.69 -9.05 3.98
C CYS A 43 2.85 -9.27 2.72
N ARG A 44 2.96 -10.43 2.05
CA ARG A 44 2.11 -10.81 0.92
C ARG A 44 0.63 -10.83 1.31
N VAL A 45 0.31 -11.48 2.43
CA VAL A 45 -1.05 -11.54 2.97
C VAL A 45 -1.52 -10.16 3.41
N ALA A 46 -0.69 -9.42 4.16
CA ALA A 46 -1.03 -8.09 4.63
C ALA A 46 -1.30 -7.11 3.48
N SER A 47 -0.47 -7.10 2.43
CA SER A 47 -0.69 -6.26 1.25
C SER A 47 -2.03 -6.52 0.57
N ARG A 48 -2.45 -7.79 0.49
CA ARG A 48 -3.76 -8.14 -0.04
C ARG A 48 -4.89 -7.64 0.86
N GLN A 49 -4.77 -7.83 2.17
CA GLN A 49 -5.76 -7.36 3.14
C GLN A 49 -5.93 -5.83 3.11
N PHE A 50 -4.83 -5.08 2.96
CA PHE A 50 -4.90 -3.63 2.79
C PHE A 50 -5.58 -3.23 1.48
N ALA A 51 -5.27 -3.90 0.36
CA ALA A 51 -5.94 -3.64 -0.91
C ALA A 51 -7.47 -3.90 -0.82
N ASP A 52 -7.86 -5.01 -0.21
CA ASP A 52 -9.28 -5.35 0.01
C ASP A 52 -9.98 -4.33 0.91
N LEU A 53 -9.32 -3.86 1.96
CA LEU A 53 -9.83 -2.82 2.86
C LEU A 53 -10.00 -1.49 2.14
N PHE A 54 -9.00 -1.03 1.38
CA PHE A 54 -9.05 0.26 0.69
C PHE A 54 -10.13 0.28 -0.39
N ALA A 55 -10.33 -0.81 -1.13
CA ALA A 55 -11.44 -0.92 -2.06
C ALA A 55 -12.81 -0.79 -1.37
N GLN A 56 -12.97 -1.35 -0.15
CA GLN A 56 -14.20 -1.18 0.63
C GLN A 56 -14.38 0.28 1.10
N LEU A 57 -13.30 0.94 1.52
CA LEU A 57 -13.34 2.35 1.92
C LEU A 57 -13.71 3.25 0.73
N ASP A 58 -13.17 3.00 -0.46
CA ASP A 58 -13.49 3.75 -1.68
C ASP A 58 -14.99 3.68 -2.00
N VAL A 59 -15.60 2.49 -1.85
CA VAL A 59 -17.05 2.31 -2.03
C VAL A 59 -17.85 3.13 -1.01
N LEU A 60 -17.45 3.10 0.27
CA LEU A 60 -18.14 3.84 1.33
C LEU A 60 -18.01 5.35 1.16
N PHE A 61 -16.83 5.84 0.77
CA PHE A 61 -16.60 7.25 0.53
C PHE A 61 -17.32 7.74 -0.73
N ALA A 62 -17.34 6.96 -1.80
CA ALA A 62 -18.12 7.28 -2.99
C ALA A 62 -19.63 7.34 -2.69
N ALA A 63 -20.15 6.39 -1.91
CA ALA A 63 -21.56 6.36 -1.50
C ALA A 63 -21.94 7.55 -0.60
N ASN A 64 -21.02 8.04 0.23
CA ASN A 64 -21.27 9.16 1.13
C ASN A 64 -20.98 10.53 0.50
N ALA A 65 -20.21 10.62 -0.58
CA ALA A 65 -19.93 11.88 -1.28
C ALA A 65 -21.19 12.62 -1.78
N GLY A 66 -22.31 11.91 -1.94
CA GLY A 66 -23.62 12.48 -2.30
C GLY A 66 -24.62 12.66 -1.14
N ARG A 67 -24.29 12.20 0.08
CA ARG A 67 -25.21 12.24 1.23
C ARG A 67 -25.02 13.55 2.02
N LYS A 68 -25.98 14.47 1.89
CA LYS A 68 -26.08 15.60 2.83
C LYS A 68 -26.44 15.06 4.22
N ILE A 69 -25.55 15.22 5.18
CA ILE A 69 -25.88 15.04 6.61
C ILE A 69 -26.89 16.14 6.93
N LYS A 70 -28.13 15.75 7.23
CA LYS A 70 -29.19 16.66 7.68
C LYS A 70 -28.97 17.08 9.12
#